data_AF-A0A3C1CAN8-F1
#
_entry.id   AF-A0A3C1CAN8-F1
#
_cell.length_a   1.000
_cell.length_b   1.000
_cell.length_c   1.000
_cell.angle_alpha   90.00
_cell.angle_beta   90.00
_cell.angle_gamma   90.00
#
_symmetry.space_group_name_H-M   'P 1'
#
loop_
_entity.id
_entity.type
_entity.pdbx_description
1 polymer ?
#
loop_
_entity_poly.entity_id
_entity_poly.type
_entity_poly.pdbx_seq_one_letter_code
_entity_poly.pdbx_strand_id
1 'polypeptide(L)'
;MHIVFTSLAFNQTEYFVELCVELKKLGLSSSIISFHEDSNDYIEKKGVTVFNVFERGSRCKNNLEGIERKFLELVKSYKIESANILLSHEKAAFNLTEEVPLKRKFVEYIAAVEDILKELKSTKGNELVVFQELGAFASLLSTYFVARENGISHFFMEPAIFKGRMFLVKNSLFAHKPIEKTVVVDDELKLYLEQIKRTKDIVIPKKDVGYYRHPFFKIASKHNIRRLCQKLLSKYVKGRREEFNHIGSFVFRHVKMLVNRIRFVPLYSQLPREKFIYYPLHVPIDVALTVRAPLYLDQYALIDYISRNIPPDYKLVVKEHPAMVGLISFGRMKSLLRNHPN
;
A
#
# COMPACT_ATOMS: atom_id res chain seq x y z
N MET A 1 26.19 -11.60 0.87
CA MET A 1 24.92 -10.90 0.58
C MET A 1 24.38 -10.21 1.84
N HIS A 2 24.02 -8.94 1.74
CA HIS A 2 23.35 -8.17 2.79
C HIS A 2 21.92 -7.81 2.36
N ILE A 3 20.93 -8.18 3.17
CA ILE A 3 19.51 -7.98 2.87
C ILE A 3 18.97 -6.80 3.69
N VAL A 4 18.45 -5.79 3.00
CA VAL A 4 17.86 -4.61 3.63
C VAL A 4 16.34 -4.69 3.52
N PHE A 5 15.64 -4.63 4.65
CA PHE A 5 14.18 -4.50 4.67
C PHE A 5 13.75 -3.07 4.94
N THR A 6 12.56 -2.69 4.50
CA THR A 6 11.91 -1.44 4.94
C THR A 6 10.72 -1.73 5.85
N SER A 7 10.57 -0.96 6.92
CA SER A 7 9.45 -1.09 7.85
C SER A 7 8.72 0.24 8.04
N LEU A 8 7.41 0.28 7.78
CA LEU A 8 6.59 1.50 7.87
C LEU A 8 5.72 1.55 9.13
N ALA A 9 5.45 0.40 9.76
CA ALA A 9 4.60 0.29 10.94
C ALA A 9 4.93 -0.97 11.75
N PHE A 10 4.60 -0.96 13.04
CA PHE A 10 4.94 -2.02 13.98
C PHE A 10 4.53 -3.44 13.54
N ASN A 11 3.35 -3.61 12.96
CA ASN A 11 2.88 -4.92 12.49
C ASN A 11 3.73 -5.51 11.35
N GLN A 12 4.35 -4.67 10.52
CA GLN A 12 5.33 -5.11 9.53
C GLN A 12 6.69 -5.35 10.19
N THR A 13 7.05 -4.50 11.15
CA THR A 13 8.30 -4.63 11.90
C THR A 13 8.46 -6.00 12.54
N GLU A 14 7.42 -6.51 13.20
CA GLU A 14 7.46 -7.83 13.84
C GLU A 14 7.85 -8.92 12.84
N TYR A 15 7.24 -8.93 11.66
CA TYR A 15 7.55 -9.88 10.60
C TYR A 15 9.00 -9.76 10.11
N PHE A 16 9.47 -8.54 9.79
CA PHE A 16 10.82 -8.34 9.28
C PHE A 16 11.92 -8.60 10.30
N VAL A 17 11.66 -8.33 11.57
CA VAL A 17 12.61 -8.65 12.65
C VAL A 17 12.79 -10.15 12.78
N GLU A 18 11.69 -10.92 12.80
CA GLU A 18 11.80 -12.38 12.86
C GLU A 18 12.48 -12.95 11.60
N LEU A 19 12.23 -12.37 10.41
CA LEU A 19 12.94 -12.73 9.19
C LEU A 19 14.45 -12.44 9.29
N CYS A 20 14.86 -11.29 9.83
CA CYS A 20 16.26 -10.98 10.10
C CYS A 20 16.92 -11.99 11.05
N VAL A 21 16.20 -12.43 12.09
CA VAL A 21 16.69 -13.45 13.04
C VAL A 21 16.90 -14.79 12.33
N GLU A 22 15.95 -15.23 11.50
CA GLU A 22 16.10 -16.47 10.72
C GLU A 22 17.23 -16.38 9.69
N LEU A 23 17.36 -15.26 8.98
CA LEU A 23 18.45 -15.04 8.03
C LEU A 23 19.83 -15.08 8.71
N LYS A 24 19.94 -14.53 9.93
CA LYS A 24 21.17 -14.60 10.72
C LYS A 24 21.55 -16.05 11.06
N LYS A 25 20.58 -16.91 11.37
CA LYS A 25 20.84 -18.37 11.59
C LYS A 25 21.38 -19.06 10.33
N LEU A 26 21.00 -18.56 9.16
CA LEU A 26 21.50 -19.04 7.87
C LEU A 26 22.85 -18.39 7.45
N GLY A 27 23.48 -17.62 8.34
CA GLY A 27 24.74 -16.92 8.05
C GLY A 27 24.60 -15.70 7.14
N LEU A 28 23.37 -15.26 6.85
CA LEU A 28 23.12 -14.06 6.05
C LEU A 28 23.06 -12.83 6.96
N SER A 29 23.55 -11.70 6.45
CA SER A 29 23.48 -10.43 7.16
C SER A 29 22.26 -9.62 6.68
N SER A 30 21.60 -8.93 7.60
CA SER A 30 20.44 -8.10 7.27
C SER A 30 20.34 -6.85 8.15
N SER A 31 19.58 -5.87 7.67
CA SER A 31 19.26 -4.63 8.39
C SER A 31 17.88 -4.11 8.00
N ILE A 32 17.36 -3.15 8.77
CA ILE A 32 16.04 -2.56 8.54
C ILE A 32 16.15 -1.04 8.42
N ILE A 33 15.67 -0.48 7.31
CA ILE A 33 15.37 0.95 7.18
C ILE A 33 13.98 1.19 7.76
N SER A 34 13.91 1.96 8.84
CA SER A 34 12.66 2.19 9.59
C SER A 34 12.09 3.58 9.35
N PHE A 35 10.82 3.61 8.97
CA PHE A 35 9.96 4.79 8.87
C PHE A 35 8.93 4.85 10.01
N HIS A 36 9.25 4.24 11.16
CA HIS A 36 8.40 4.22 12.35
C HIS A 36 9.28 4.21 13.62
N GLU A 37 9.44 5.36 14.29
CA GLU A 37 10.41 5.48 15.39
C GLU A 37 10.09 4.61 16.60
N ASP A 38 8.80 4.35 16.87
CA ASP A 38 8.38 3.42 17.94
C ASP A 38 8.80 1.97 17.66
N SER A 39 9.07 1.62 16.41
CA SER A 39 9.57 0.28 16.05
C SER A 39 11.06 0.14 16.32
N ASN A 40 11.83 1.24 16.37
CA ASN A 40 13.29 1.17 16.44
C ASN A 40 13.76 0.51 17.74
N ASP A 41 13.18 0.92 18.87
CA ASP A 41 13.48 0.35 20.19
C ASP A 41 13.24 -1.19 20.20
N TYR A 42 12.20 -1.67 19.51
CA TYR A 42 11.91 -3.11 19.38
C TYR A 42 12.92 -3.84 18.49
N ILE A 43 13.30 -3.24 17.36
CA ILE A 43 14.28 -3.81 16.42
C ILE A 43 15.64 -3.95 17.11
N GLU A 44 16.09 -2.90 17.81
CA GLU A 44 17.36 -2.87 18.55
C GLU A 44 17.39 -3.91 19.67
N LYS A 45 16.30 -4.02 20.45
CA LYS A 45 16.18 -5.02 21.53
C LYS A 45 16.30 -6.45 21.01
N LYS A 46 15.96 -6.70 19.75
CA LYS A 46 16.09 -8.00 19.08
C LYS A 46 17.47 -8.22 18.45
N GLY A 47 18.39 -7.28 18.61
CA GLY A 47 19.76 -7.37 18.10
C GLY A 47 19.85 -7.25 16.58
N VAL A 48 18.86 -6.60 15.95
CA VAL A 48 18.83 -6.33 14.51
C VAL A 48 19.26 -4.89 14.27
N THR A 49 20.12 -4.67 13.26
CA THR A 49 20.55 -3.32 12.87
C THR A 49 19.37 -2.54 12.27
N VAL A 50 19.11 -1.35 12.80
CA VAL A 50 18.08 -0.43 12.31
C VAL A 50 18.67 0.91 11.88
N PHE A 51 18.14 1.47 10.79
CA PHE A 51 18.43 2.82 10.34
C PHE A 51 17.16 3.67 10.48
N ASN A 52 17.21 4.67 11.37
CA ASN A 52 16.11 5.62 11.55
C ASN A 52 16.14 6.71 10.46
N VAL A 53 15.23 6.64 9.51
CA VAL A 53 15.14 7.61 8.40
C VAL A 53 14.92 9.02 8.91
N PHE A 54 14.18 9.17 10.00
CA PHE A 54 13.85 10.47 10.55
C PHE A 54 15.03 11.14 11.26
N GLU A 55 15.91 10.35 11.88
CA GLU A 55 17.15 10.85 12.46
C GLU A 55 18.12 11.30 11.35
N ARG A 56 18.29 10.46 10.32
CA ARG A 56 19.14 10.77 9.16
C ARG A 56 18.64 11.99 8.39
N GLY A 57 17.35 12.06 8.10
CA GLY A 57 16.73 13.19 7.40
C GLY A 57 16.87 14.51 8.16
N SER A 58 16.84 14.48 9.51
CA SER A 58 17.09 15.67 10.33
C SER A 58 18.51 16.22 10.18
N ARG A 59 19.52 15.36 9.90
CA ARG A 59 20.90 15.77 9.63
C ARG A 59 21.05 16.44 8.27
N CYS A 60 20.17 16.09 7.32
CA CYS A 60 20.12 16.64 5.96
C CYS A 60 19.20 17.87 5.83
N LYS A 61 18.82 18.52 6.95
CA LYS A 61 17.80 19.58 6.95
C LYS A 61 18.15 20.71 6.00
N ASN A 62 17.25 20.90 5.05
CA ASN A 62 17.21 21.99 4.09
C ASN A 62 16.18 23.03 4.56
N ASN A 63 16.53 24.32 4.48
CA ASN A 63 15.57 25.44 4.66
C ASN A 63 14.30 25.17 3.83
N LEU A 64 13.12 25.56 4.34
CA LEU A 64 11.84 25.38 3.64
C LEU A 64 11.84 26.09 2.27
N GLU A 65 12.69 27.11 2.11
CA GLU A 65 12.92 27.84 0.87
C GLU A 65 13.40 26.93 -0.27
N GLY A 66 12.75 27.05 -1.43
CA GLY A 66 13.13 26.34 -2.64
C GLY A 66 12.80 24.85 -2.64
N ILE A 67 11.88 24.37 -1.79
CA ILE A 67 11.51 22.94 -1.80
C ILE A 67 10.96 22.46 -3.14
N GLU A 68 10.23 23.31 -3.86
CA GLU A 68 9.75 22.99 -5.20
C GLU A 68 10.91 22.79 -6.18
N ARG A 69 11.91 23.69 -6.14
CA ARG A 69 13.12 23.57 -6.96
C ARG A 69 13.86 22.28 -6.65
N LYS A 70 14.09 21.98 -5.37
CA LYS A 70 14.74 20.74 -4.91
C LYS A 70 13.97 19.50 -5.35
N PHE A 71 12.65 19.53 -5.25
CA PHE A 71 11.80 18.44 -5.72
C PHE A 71 11.94 18.23 -7.23
N LEU A 72 11.93 19.30 -8.03
CA LEU A 72 12.13 19.22 -9.49
C LEU A 72 13.51 18.71 -9.87
N GLU A 73 14.57 19.20 -9.22
CA GLU A 73 15.95 18.72 -9.39
C GLU A 73 16.06 17.23 -9.09
N LEU A 74 15.45 16.78 -7.99
CA LEU A 74 15.42 15.38 -7.58
C LEU A 74 14.65 14.51 -8.57
N VAL A 75 13.45 14.93 -8.97
CA VAL A 75 12.66 14.19 -9.97
C VAL A 75 13.45 14.01 -11.27
N LYS A 76 14.22 15.04 -11.66
CA LYS A 76 15.10 14.96 -12.83
C LYS A 76 16.30 14.03 -12.59
N SER A 77 16.99 14.14 -11.45
CA SER A 77 18.19 13.35 -11.17
C SER A 77 17.89 11.86 -11.06
N TYR A 78 16.80 11.50 -10.39
CA TYR A 78 16.34 10.12 -10.24
C TYR A 78 15.47 9.61 -11.40
N LYS A 79 15.28 10.43 -12.45
CA LYS A 79 14.50 10.10 -13.66
C LYS A 79 13.09 9.59 -13.30
N ILE A 80 12.44 10.27 -12.36
CA ILE A 80 11.12 9.87 -11.84
C ILE A 80 10.05 10.35 -12.82
N GLU A 81 9.51 9.41 -13.60
CA GLU A 81 8.38 9.70 -14.48
C GLU A 81 7.08 9.91 -13.68
N SER A 82 6.30 10.91 -14.08
CA SER A 82 4.96 11.17 -13.52
C SER A 82 4.92 11.25 -11.98
N ALA A 83 5.89 11.95 -11.36
CA ALA A 83 6.00 12.07 -9.91
C ALA A 83 4.69 12.51 -9.21
N ASN A 84 3.90 13.38 -9.85
CA ASN A 84 2.58 13.79 -9.34
C ASN A 84 1.58 12.63 -9.24
N ILE A 85 1.58 11.69 -10.19
CA ILE A 85 0.74 10.49 -10.15
C ILE A 85 1.22 9.58 -9.02
N LEU A 86 2.53 9.35 -8.90
CA LEU A 86 3.08 8.50 -7.84
C LEU A 86 2.73 9.02 -6.44
N LEU A 87 2.92 10.31 -6.20
CA LEU A 87 2.59 10.95 -4.93
C LEU A 87 1.08 11.10 -4.69
N SER A 88 0.24 10.99 -5.74
CA SER A 88 -1.22 11.03 -5.59
C SER A 88 -1.77 9.89 -4.74
N HIS A 89 -1.07 8.74 -4.68
CA HIS A 89 -1.45 7.62 -3.83
C HIS A 89 -1.59 8.06 -2.37
N GLU A 90 -0.56 8.73 -1.83
CA GLU A 90 -0.56 9.17 -0.44
C GLU A 90 -1.59 10.29 -0.20
N LYS A 91 -1.77 11.20 -1.18
CA LYS A 91 -2.82 12.23 -1.13
C LYS A 91 -4.21 11.58 -1.00
N ALA A 92 -4.51 10.58 -1.82
CA ALA A 92 -5.74 9.81 -1.74
C ALA A 92 -5.83 9.02 -0.42
N ALA A 93 -4.71 8.43 0.02
CA ALA A 93 -4.60 7.63 1.24
C ALA A 93 -4.84 8.41 2.52
N PHE A 94 -4.60 9.71 2.54
CA PHE A 94 -4.83 10.54 3.74
C PHE A 94 -5.74 11.76 3.50
N ASN A 95 -6.38 11.84 2.33
CA ASN A 95 -7.24 12.97 1.95
C ASN A 95 -6.51 14.31 2.10
N LEU A 96 -5.27 14.37 1.58
CA LEU A 96 -4.41 15.56 1.66
C LEU A 96 -4.72 16.50 0.49
N THR A 97 -4.90 17.77 0.80
CA THR A 97 -5.01 18.86 -0.18
C THR A 97 -3.65 19.48 -0.48
N GLU A 98 -2.83 19.63 0.55
CA GLU A 98 -1.53 20.30 0.49
C GLU A 98 -0.47 19.44 -0.19
N GLU A 99 0.23 20.01 -1.17
CA GLU A 99 1.31 19.31 -1.89
C GLU A 99 2.68 19.55 -1.30
N VAL A 100 2.94 20.76 -0.79
CA VAL A 100 4.25 21.19 -0.29
C VAL A 100 4.77 20.27 0.83
N PRO A 101 3.95 19.88 1.83
CA PRO A 101 4.41 18.95 2.88
C PRO A 101 4.77 17.56 2.33
N LEU A 102 4.04 17.09 1.31
CA LEU A 102 4.29 15.78 0.70
C LEU A 102 5.57 15.79 -0.15
N LYS A 103 5.76 16.84 -0.96
CA LYS A 103 7.02 17.06 -1.72
C LYS A 103 8.21 17.15 -0.77
N ARG A 104 8.06 17.87 0.34
CA ARG A 104 9.06 17.95 1.41
C ARG A 104 9.41 16.58 1.97
N LYS A 105 8.40 15.83 2.41
CA LYS A 105 8.56 14.48 2.95
C LYS A 105 9.33 13.58 1.97
N PHE A 106 8.97 13.62 0.69
CA PHE A 106 9.63 12.83 -0.34
C PHE A 106 11.10 13.21 -0.54
N VAL A 107 11.42 14.51 -0.59
CA VAL A 107 12.82 15.00 -0.68
C VAL A 107 13.63 14.57 0.54
N GLU A 108 13.08 14.73 1.75
CA GLU A 108 13.75 14.35 3.00
C GLU A 108 14.03 12.84 3.07
N TYR A 109 13.09 12.02 2.61
CA TYR A 109 13.24 10.56 2.59
C TYR A 109 14.25 10.09 1.55
N ILE A 110 14.27 10.68 0.36
CA ILE A 110 15.31 10.38 -0.64
C ILE A 110 16.69 10.67 -0.05
N ALA A 111 16.89 11.85 0.53
CA ALA A 111 18.18 12.23 1.12
C ALA A 111 18.60 11.28 2.25
N ALA A 112 17.69 10.95 3.16
CA ALA A 112 17.95 10.04 4.27
C ALA A 112 18.26 8.61 3.80
N VAL A 113 17.50 8.08 2.84
CA VAL A 113 17.72 6.74 2.31
C VAL A 113 19.00 6.68 1.47
N GLU A 114 19.32 7.75 0.75
CA GLU A 114 20.58 7.87 0.01
C GLU A 114 21.79 7.81 0.93
N ASP A 115 21.77 8.54 2.05
CA ASP A 115 22.80 8.46 3.09
C ASP A 115 22.97 7.02 3.63
N ILE A 116 21.86 6.38 3.99
CA ILE A 116 21.84 5.01 4.54
C ILE A 116 22.38 4.00 3.52
N LEU A 117 21.88 4.03 2.28
CA LEU A 117 22.29 3.06 1.26
C LEU A 117 23.74 3.29 0.80
N LYS A 118 24.25 4.52 0.83
CA LYS A 118 25.69 4.80 0.61
C LYS A 118 26.56 4.21 1.72
N GLU A 119 26.17 4.37 2.98
CA GLU A 119 26.85 3.77 4.14
C GLU A 119 26.85 2.23 4.07
N LEU A 120 25.71 1.63 3.73
CA LEU A 120 25.62 0.18 3.56
C LEU A 120 26.44 -0.32 2.37
N LYS A 121 26.44 0.41 1.24
CA LYS A 121 27.21 0.04 0.06
C LYS A 121 28.72 0.16 0.30
N SER A 122 29.18 1.16 1.06
CA SER A 122 30.61 1.30 1.40
C SER A 122 31.10 0.17 2.31
N THR A 123 30.24 -0.36 3.17
CA THR A 123 30.58 -1.43 4.13
C THR A 123 30.34 -2.85 3.59
N LYS A 124 29.39 -3.04 2.67
CA LYS A 124 28.97 -4.35 2.15
C LYS A 124 29.28 -4.58 0.67
N GLY A 125 29.72 -3.56 -0.06
CA GLY A 125 30.01 -3.64 -1.49
C GLY A 125 28.77 -3.93 -2.35
N ASN A 126 28.96 -4.67 -3.45
CA ASN A 126 27.91 -5.00 -4.42
C ASN A 126 26.95 -6.11 -3.95
N GLU A 127 27.11 -6.61 -2.73
CA GLU A 127 26.31 -7.70 -2.18
C GLU A 127 24.98 -7.23 -1.55
N LEU A 128 24.61 -5.97 -1.77
CA LEU A 128 23.45 -5.32 -1.16
C LEU A 128 22.17 -5.56 -1.98
N VAL A 129 21.09 -5.98 -1.31
CA VAL A 129 19.78 -6.17 -1.93
C VAL A 129 18.70 -5.59 -1.01
N VAL A 130 17.75 -4.86 -1.57
CA VAL A 130 16.62 -4.26 -0.85
C VAL A 130 15.34 -5.06 -1.10
N PHE A 131 14.61 -5.39 -0.03
CA PHE A 131 13.30 -6.03 -0.05
C PHE A 131 12.28 -5.16 0.68
N GLN A 132 11.12 -4.90 0.05
CA GLN A 132 10.04 -4.17 0.69
C GLN A 132 8.66 -4.66 0.25
N GLU A 133 7.63 -4.44 1.06
CA GLU A 133 6.25 -4.65 0.60
C GLU A 133 5.91 -3.68 -0.54
N LEU A 134 5.07 -4.11 -1.48
CA LEU A 134 4.54 -3.19 -2.49
C LEU A 134 3.66 -2.11 -1.84
N GLY A 135 3.96 -0.86 -2.17
CA GLY A 135 3.22 0.31 -1.75
C GLY A 135 3.69 1.54 -2.55
N ALA A 136 2.91 2.62 -2.50
CA ALA A 136 3.22 3.86 -3.19
C ALA A 136 3.24 5.07 -2.24
N PHE A 137 3.57 4.83 -0.98
CA PHE A 137 3.86 5.89 -0.03
C PHE A 137 5.26 6.46 -0.27
N ALA A 138 5.49 7.69 0.18
CA ALA A 138 6.77 8.38 -0.01
C ALA A 138 7.96 7.52 0.45
N SER A 139 7.85 6.83 1.60
CA SER A 139 8.90 5.93 2.11
C SER A 139 9.36 4.88 1.10
N LEU A 140 8.42 4.08 0.60
CA LEU A 140 8.68 2.96 -0.32
C LEU A 140 9.16 3.45 -1.68
N LEU A 141 8.58 4.54 -2.19
CA LEU A 141 9.00 5.16 -3.43
C LEU A 141 10.43 5.70 -3.30
N SER A 142 10.75 6.38 -2.20
CA SER A 142 12.10 6.90 -1.96
C SER A 142 13.13 5.77 -1.94
N THR A 143 12.87 4.69 -1.20
CA THR A 143 13.78 3.55 -1.17
C THR A 143 13.91 2.88 -2.53
N TYR A 144 12.83 2.74 -3.29
CA TYR A 144 12.85 2.18 -4.64
C TYR A 144 13.75 2.99 -5.58
N PHE A 145 13.53 4.31 -5.68
CA PHE A 145 14.31 5.15 -6.60
C PHE A 145 15.77 5.27 -6.19
N VAL A 146 16.07 5.39 -4.90
CA VAL A 146 17.46 5.46 -4.41
C VAL A 146 18.21 4.16 -4.69
N ALA A 147 17.60 3.01 -4.41
CA ALA A 147 18.22 1.72 -4.69
C ALA A 147 18.55 1.58 -6.19
N ARG A 148 17.60 1.92 -7.06
CA ARG A 148 17.75 1.82 -8.53
C ARG A 148 18.86 2.72 -9.06
N GLU A 149 18.91 3.98 -8.64
CA GLU A 149 19.93 4.92 -9.10
C GLU A 149 21.34 4.53 -8.63
N ASN A 150 21.44 3.86 -7.49
CA ASN A 150 22.71 3.36 -6.95
C ASN A 150 23.09 1.95 -7.45
N GLY A 151 22.36 1.39 -8.43
CA GLY A 151 22.62 0.05 -8.97
C GLY A 151 22.38 -1.09 -7.98
N ILE A 152 21.63 -0.85 -6.90
CA ILE A 152 21.28 -1.85 -5.89
C ILE A 152 20.05 -2.61 -6.38
N SER A 153 20.09 -3.94 -6.31
CA SER A 153 18.91 -4.74 -6.66
C SER A 153 17.80 -4.51 -5.65
N HIS A 154 16.62 -4.19 -6.15
CA HIS A 154 15.42 -3.94 -5.37
C HIS A 154 14.33 -4.97 -5.72
N PHE A 155 13.64 -5.48 -4.70
CA PHE A 155 12.52 -6.40 -4.84
C PHE A 155 11.31 -5.91 -4.05
N PHE A 156 10.17 -5.83 -4.73
CA PHE A 156 8.87 -5.76 -4.08
C PHE A 156 8.34 -7.15 -3.78
N MET A 157 7.84 -7.33 -2.56
CA MET A 157 7.09 -8.50 -2.11
C MET A 157 5.60 -8.23 -2.28
N GLU A 158 4.94 -9.05 -3.08
CA GLU A 158 3.50 -8.97 -3.33
C GLU A 158 2.79 -10.26 -2.90
N PRO A 159 1.60 -10.17 -2.30
CA PRO A 159 0.81 -11.35 -1.99
C PRO A 159 0.39 -12.05 -3.29
N ALA A 160 0.50 -13.37 -3.34
CA ALA A 160 -0.14 -14.15 -4.39
C ALA A 160 -1.58 -14.49 -4.01
N ILE A 161 -2.43 -14.68 -5.03
CA ILE A 161 -3.78 -15.22 -4.85
C ILE A 161 -3.77 -16.68 -4.35
N PHE A 162 -2.63 -17.35 -4.50
CA PHE A 162 -2.42 -18.74 -4.09
C PHE A 162 -1.76 -18.82 -2.72
N LYS A 163 -2.33 -19.64 -1.85
CA LYS A 163 -1.93 -19.74 -0.43
C LYS A 163 -0.47 -20.17 -0.33
N GLY A 164 0.30 -19.49 0.52
CA GLY A 164 1.72 -19.81 0.75
C GLY A 164 2.65 -19.42 -0.39
N ARG A 165 2.14 -18.73 -1.42
CA ARG A 165 2.93 -18.17 -2.52
C ARG A 165 3.00 -16.65 -2.39
N MET A 166 4.05 -16.08 -2.97
CA MET A 166 4.23 -14.64 -3.09
C MET A 166 4.92 -14.32 -4.42
N PHE A 167 4.72 -13.12 -4.93
CA PHE A 167 5.46 -12.61 -6.07
C PHE A 167 6.62 -11.75 -5.60
N LEU A 168 7.75 -11.90 -6.27
CA LEU A 168 8.90 -11.01 -6.16
C LEU A 168 9.01 -10.22 -7.46
N VAL A 169 8.85 -8.90 -7.38
CA VAL A 169 8.98 -8.00 -8.53
C VAL A 169 10.29 -7.26 -8.40
N LYS A 170 11.24 -7.60 -9.28
CA LYS A 170 12.57 -7.01 -9.30
C LYS A 170 12.54 -5.69 -10.05
N ASN A 171 13.03 -4.62 -9.42
CA ASN A 171 13.37 -3.35 -10.07
C ASN A 171 12.22 -2.72 -10.91
N SER A 172 10.97 -2.95 -10.52
CA SER A 172 9.79 -2.45 -11.23
C SER A 172 8.65 -2.18 -10.26
N LEU A 173 7.90 -1.11 -10.49
CA LEU A 173 6.62 -0.84 -9.82
C LEU A 173 5.46 -1.62 -10.47
N PHE A 174 5.65 -2.12 -11.69
CA PHE A 174 4.63 -2.84 -12.45
C PHE A 174 4.70 -4.34 -12.20
N ALA A 175 3.52 -4.96 -12.19
CA ALA A 175 3.39 -6.41 -12.11
C ALA A 175 4.07 -7.09 -13.30
N HIS A 176 4.45 -8.36 -13.11
CA HIS A 176 4.91 -9.21 -14.21
C HIS A 176 3.82 -9.29 -15.28
N LYS A 177 4.23 -9.16 -16.56
CA LYS A 177 3.32 -9.41 -17.68
C LYS A 177 2.95 -10.90 -17.69
N PRO A 178 1.70 -11.26 -18.00
CA PRO A 178 1.31 -12.64 -18.22
C PRO A 178 2.23 -13.28 -19.27
N ILE A 179 2.69 -14.50 -19.01
CA ILE A 179 3.46 -15.26 -19.99
C ILE A 179 2.45 -15.91 -20.94
N GLU A 180 2.48 -15.55 -22.22
CA GLU A 180 1.65 -16.15 -23.27
C GLU A 180 2.16 -17.54 -23.69
N LYS A 181 2.45 -18.41 -22.71
CA LYS A 181 2.80 -19.80 -22.98
C LYS A 181 1.68 -20.69 -22.51
N THR A 182 1.27 -21.63 -23.35
CA THR A 182 0.46 -22.77 -22.95
C THR A 182 1.27 -23.59 -21.97
N VAL A 183 1.02 -23.41 -20.68
CA VAL A 183 1.65 -24.21 -19.63
C VAL A 183 0.88 -25.52 -19.54
N VAL A 184 1.59 -26.64 -19.63
CA VAL A 184 1.02 -27.94 -19.29
C VAL A 184 0.67 -27.91 -17.81
N VAL A 185 -0.62 -28.00 -17.49
CA VAL A 185 -1.08 -28.06 -16.10
C VAL A 185 -0.66 -29.41 -15.53
N ASP A 186 0.27 -29.40 -14.59
CA ASP A 186 0.67 -30.60 -13.86
C ASP A 186 -0.44 -31.09 -12.91
N ASP A 187 -0.29 -32.33 -12.44
CA ASP A 187 -1.28 -32.96 -11.56
C ASP A 187 -1.39 -32.24 -10.21
N GLU A 188 -0.32 -31.62 -9.71
CA GLU A 188 -0.33 -30.85 -8.47
C GLU A 188 -1.24 -29.62 -8.61
N LEU A 189 -1.06 -28.82 -9.65
CA LEU A 189 -1.87 -27.65 -9.95
C LEU A 189 -3.31 -28.04 -10.23
N LYS A 190 -3.55 -29.15 -10.94
CA LYS A 190 -4.90 -29.66 -11.20
C LYS A 190 -5.61 -30.02 -9.90
N LEU A 191 -4.96 -30.79 -9.02
CA LEU A 191 -5.50 -31.15 -7.70
C LEU A 191 -5.78 -29.91 -6.84
N TYR A 192 -4.86 -28.95 -6.86
CA TYR A 192 -5.00 -27.70 -6.15
C TYR A 192 -6.20 -26.86 -6.63
N LEU A 193 -6.39 -26.74 -7.96
CA LEU A 193 -7.52 -26.02 -8.55
C LEU A 193 -8.86 -26.71 -8.26
N GLU A 194 -8.91 -28.04 -8.35
CA GLU A 194 -10.10 -28.82 -7.99
C GLU A 194 -10.44 -28.70 -6.50
N GLN A 195 -9.43 -28.69 -5.63
CA GLN A 195 -9.63 -28.42 -4.21
C GLN A 195 -10.21 -27.01 -3.99
N ILE A 196 -9.67 -25.97 -4.63
CA ILE A 196 -10.20 -24.60 -4.52
C ILE A 196 -11.66 -24.52 -5.01
N LYS A 197 -12.00 -25.15 -6.14
CA LYS A 197 -13.38 -25.18 -6.65
C LYS A 197 -14.32 -25.86 -5.66
N ARG A 198 -13.86 -26.97 -5.05
CA ARG A 198 -14.65 -27.75 -4.08
C ARG A 198 -14.84 -27.00 -2.76
N THR A 199 -13.77 -26.47 -2.18
CA THR A 199 -13.84 -25.79 -0.88
C THR A 199 -14.40 -24.37 -1.00
N LYS A 200 -14.24 -23.75 -2.17
CA LYS A 200 -14.49 -22.31 -2.39
C LYS A 200 -13.72 -21.42 -1.40
N ASP A 201 -12.65 -21.96 -0.81
CA ASP A 201 -11.76 -21.23 0.09
C ASP A 201 -10.87 -20.31 -0.75
N ILE A 202 -11.26 -19.05 -0.84
CA ILE A 202 -10.37 -17.99 -1.29
C ILE A 202 -9.34 -17.70 -0.20
N VAL A 203 -8.10 -17.40 -0.60
CA VAL A 203 -7.07 -16.93 0.33
C VAL A 203 -7.50 -15.57 0.85
N ILE A 204 -8.13 -15.55 2.02
CA ILE A 204 -8.31 -14.34 2.81
C ILE A 204 -7.11 -14.27 3.75
N PRO A 205 -6.19 -13.31 3.59
CA PRO A 205 -5.11 -13.11 4.56
C PRO A 205 -5.71 -12.97 5.97
N LYS A 206 -5.14 -13.64 6.99
CA LYS A 206 -5.63 -13.52 8.38
C LYS A 206 -5.73 -12.06 8.85
N LYS A 207 -4.84 -11.19 8.33
CA LYS A 207 -4.86 -9.73 8.55
C LYS A 207 -6.16 -9.07 8.07
N ASP A 208 -6.82 -9.64 7.07
CA ASP A 208 -8.01 -9.07 6.45
C ASP A 208 -9.32 -9.53 7.10
N VAL A 209 -9.30 -10.57 7.94
CA VAL A 209 -10.47 -11.05 8.69
C VAL A 209 -11.11 -9.92 9.52
N GLY A 210 -10.30 -8.98 10.03
CA GLY A 210 -10.77 -7.78 10.73
C GLY A 210 -11.48 -6.77 9.82
N TYR A 211 -11.10 -6.68 8.53
CA TYR A 211 -11.77 -5.81 7.55
C TYR A 211 -13.17 -6.30 7.19
N TYR A 212 -13.49 -7.58 7.36
CA TYR A 212 -14.83 -8.14 7.16
C TYR A 212 -15.76 -7.99 8.37
N ARG A 213 -15.26 -7.47 9.51
CA ARG A 213 -16.12 -7.19 10.68
C ARG A 213 -16.97 -5.95 10.44
N HIS A 214 -18.16 -5.93 11.03
CA HIS A 214 -19.09 -4.79 10.96
C HIS A 214 -18.36 -3.49 11.38
N PRO A 215 -18.49 -2.37 10.62
CA PRO A 215 -17.76 -1.13 10.89
C PRO A 215 -17.90 -0.60 12.32
N PHE A 216 -19.05 -0.82 12.95
CA PHE A 216 -19.28 -0.49 14.37
C PHE A 216 -18.27 -1.16 15.33
N PHE A 217 -18.02 -2.46 15.16
CA PHE A 217 -17.04 -3.20 15.98
C PHE A 217 -15.59 -2.84 15.63
N LYS A 218 -15.33 -2.21 14.48
CA LYS A 218 -14.00 -1.67 14.16
C LYS A 218 -13.70 -0.43 15.01
N ILE A 219 -14.68 0.45 15.21
CA ILE A 219 -14.48 1.70 15.96
C ILE A 219 -14.45 1.41 17.47
N ALA A 220 -15.33 0.55 17.97
CA ALA A 220 -15.47 0.27 19.40
C ALA A 220 -14.51 -0.81 19.94
N SER A 221 -13.58 -1.34 19.14
CA SER A 221 -12.69 -2.39 19.66
C SER A 221 -11.70 -1.82 20.67
N LYS A 222 -11.62 -2.45 21.85
CA LYS A 222 -10.64 -2.12 22.90
C LYS A 222 -9.21 -2.08 22.38
N HIS A 223 -8.88 -2.93 21.40
CA HIS A 223 -7.59 -2.93 20.72
C HIS A 223 -7.35 -1.66 19.90
N ASN A 224 -8.29 -1.24 19.06
CA ASN A 224 -8.14 -0.04 18.23
C ASN A 224 -8.11 1.24 19.06
N ILE A 225 -8.91 1.31 20.14
CA ILE A 225 -8.88 2.44 21.08
C ILE A 225 -7.51 2.51 21.78
N ARG A 226 -7.01 1.38 22.30
CA ARG A 226 -5.66 1.32 22.90
C ARG A 226 -4.59 1.76 21.91
N ARG A 227 -4.64 1.27 20.66
CA ARG A 227 -3.70 1.63 19.61
C ARG A 227 -3.77 3.12 19.24
N LEU A 228 -4.97 3.69 19.19
CA LEU A 228 -5.17 5.12 18.98
C LEU A 228 -4.55 5.94 20.12
N CYS A 229 -4.82 5.59 21.38
CA CYS A 229 -4.21 6.24 22.53
C CYS A 229 -2.68 6.15 22.50
N GLN A 230 -2.13 4.97 22.18
CA GLN A 230 -0.68 4.77 22.04
C GLN A 230 -0.10 5.68 20.94
N LYS A 231 -0.74 5.76 19.76
CA LYS A 231 -0.31 6.66 18.69
C LYS A 231 -0.38 8.13 19.09
N LEU A 232 -1.43 8.54 19.80
CA LEU A 232 -1.56 9.92 20.30
C LEU A 232 -0.48 10.26 21.32
N LEU A 233 -0.22 9.37 22.29
CA LEU A 233 0.86 9.55 23.27
C LEU A 233 2.23 9.59 22.60
N SER A 234 2.50 8.66 21.68
CA SER A 234 3.74 8.61 20.93
C SER A 234 4.01 9.91 20.16
N LYS A 235 3.00 10.40 19.45
CA LYS A 235 3.09 11.61 18.64
C LYS A 235 3.22 12.88 19.49
N TYR A 236 2.29 13.11 20.42
CA TYR A 236 2.15 14.40 21.10
C TYR A 236 2.96 14.50 22.40
N VAL A 237 3.26 13.37 23.05
CA VAL A 237 4.04 13.36 24.30
C VAL A 237 5.49 12.97 24.03
N LYS A 238 5.74 11.90 23.26
CA LYS A 238 7.11 11.42 22.99
C LYS A 238 7.76 12.08 21.76
N GLY A 239 7.01 12.83 20.96
CA GLY A 239 7.52 13.48 19.75
C GLY A 239 8.00 12.50 18.66
N ARG A 240 7.58 11.24 18.72
CA ARG A 240 8.00 10.19 17.79
C ARG A 240 7.31 10.36 16.44
N ARG A 241 8.05 10.04 15.38
CA ARG A 241 7.65 10.18 13.98
C ARG A 241 7.35 8.82 13.34
N GLU A 242 6.39 8.82 12.43
CA GLU A 242 6.00 7.64 11.64
C GLU A 242 5.50 8.03 10.25
N GLU A 243 5.54 7.08 9.33
CA GLU A 243 5.04 7.24 7.96
C GLU A 243 3.55 7.64 7.94
N PHE A 244 2.77 7.03 8.82
CA PHE A 244 1.31 7.13 8.84
C PHE A 244 0.80 8.09 9.93
N ASN A 245 1.18 9.36 9.82
CA ASN A 245 0.95 10.36 10.87
C ASN A 245 -0.40 11.13 10.78
N HIS A 246 -1.31 10.71 9.90
CA HIS A 246 -2.59 11.40 9.62
C HIS A 246 -3.77 10.80 10.40
N ILE A 247 -3.69 10.85 11.73
CA ILE A 247 -4.69 10.25 12.64
C ILE A 247 -6.10 10.82 12.40
N GLY A 248 -6.23 12.13 12.26
CA GLY A 248 -7.54 12.79 12.02
C GLY A 248 -8.21 12.32 10.74
N SER A 249 -7.46 12.29 9.62
CA SER A 249 -7.96 11.79 8.33
C SER A 249 -8.41 10.34 8.41
N PHE A 250 -7.69 9.51 9.16
CA PHE A 250 -8.06 8.12 9.38
C PHE A 250 -9.39 7.99 10.14
N VAL A 251 -9.57 8.74 11.23
CA VAL A 251 -10.82 8.74 12.01
C VAL A 251 -11.98 9.25 11.17
N PHE A 252 -11.81 10.40 10.51
CA PHE A 252 -12.84 10.99 9.64
C PHE A 252 -13.26 10.03 8.53
N ARG A 253 -12.31 9.32 7.90
CA ARG A 253 -12.62 8.29 6.90
C ARG A 253 -13.54 7.21 7.46
N HIS A 254 -13.24 6.68 8.65
CA HIS A 254 -14.05 5.59 9.23
C HIS A 254 -15.46 6.05 9.58
N VAL A 255 -15.60 7.28 10.10
CA VAL A 255 -16.91 7.90 10.33
C VAL A 255 -17.68 8.05 9.01
N LYS A 256 -17.02 8.58 7.98
CA LYS A 256 -17.61 8.71 6.63
C LYS A 256 -18.05 7.35 6.07
N MET A 257 -17.23 6.31 6.22
CA MET A 257 -17.58 4.95 5.80
C MET A 257 -18.82 4.42 6.51
N LEU A 258 -18.95 4.65 7.82
CA LEU A 258 -20.13 4.26 8.59
C LEU A 258 -21.39 4.98 8.09
N VAL A 259 -21.32 6.30 7.94
CA VAL A 259 -22.44 7.12 7.44
C VAL A 259 -22.84 6.69 6.03
N ASN A 260 -21.88 6.54 5.13
CA ASN A 260 -22.15 6.08 3.77
C ASN A 260 -22.77 4.70 3.74
N ARG A 261 -22.29 3.76 4.56
CA ARG A 261 -22.89 2.42 4.64
C ARG A 261 -24.37 2.50 5.02
N ILE A 262 -24.74 3.28 6.05
CA ILE A 262 -26.14 3.47 6.44
C ILE A 262 -26.97 3.98 5.25
N ARG A 263 -26.41 4.91 4.46
CA ARG A 263 -27.07 5.47 3.28
C ARG A 263 -27.14 4.48 2.11
N PHE A 264 -26.19 3.58 1.96
CA PHE A 264 -26.14 2.58 0.88
C PHE A 264 -27.03 1.37 1.11
N VAL A 265 -27.31 0.99 2.37
CA VAL A 265 -28.14 -0.19 2.67
C VAL A 265 -29.45 -0.24 1.87
N PRO A 266 -30.23 0.85 1.73
CA PRO A 266 -31.45 0.85 0.94
C PRO A 266 -31.24 0.69 -0.57
N LEU A 267 -30.03 0.90 -1.08
CA LEU A 267 -29.69 0.79 -2.51
C LEU A 267 -29.17 -0.59 -2.89
N TYR A 268 -28.88 -1.46 -1.91
CA TYR A 268 -28.46 -2.82 -2.21
C TYR A 268 -29.65 -3.68 -2.64
N SER A 269 -29.43 -4.46 -3.69
CA SER A 269 -30.40 -5.39 -4.25
C SER A 269 -29.83 -6.80 -4.29
N GLN A 270 -30.73 -7.79 -4.44
CA GLN A 270 -30.30 -9.13 -4.84
C GLN A 270 -29.80 -9.11 -6.28
N LEU A 271 -28.98 -10.10 -6.63
CA LEU A 271 -28.52 -10.25 -8.01
C LEU A 271 -29.72 -10.44 -8.94
N PRO A 272 -29.72 -9.77 -10.12
CA PRO A 272 -30.76 -9.95 -11.12
C PRO A 272 -30.81 -11.40 -11.61
N ARG A 273 -31.99 -11.83 -12.08
CA ARG A 273 -32.16 -13.13 -12.74
C ARG A 273 -31.82 -13.05 -14.23
N GLU A 274 -31.90 -11.85 -14.78
CA GLU A 274 -31.53 -11.49 -16.13
C GLU A 274 -30.02 -11.58 -16.35
N LYS A 275 -29.59 -11.48 -17.61
CA LYS A 275 -28.17 -11.41 -17.93
C LYS A 275 -27.57 -10.16 -17.29
N PHE A 276 -26.37 -10.26 -16.74
CA PHE A 276 -25.70 -9.12 -16.14
C PHE A 276 -24.21 -9.11 -16.42
N ILE A 277 -23.66 -7.90 -16.47
CA ILE A 277 -22.23 -7.62 -16.44
C ILE A 277 -21.88 -7.27 -15.00
N TYR A 278 -20.85 -7.91 -14.46
CA TYR A 278 -20.40 -7.69 -13.10
C TYR A 278 -19.16 -6.79 -13.08
N TYR A 279 -19.25 -5.68 -12.34
CA TYR A 279 -18.15 -4.75 -12.13
C TYR A 279 -17.76 -4.72 -10.63
N PRO A 280 -16.63 -5.33 -10.23
CA PRO A 280 -16.12 -5.23 -8.88
C PRO A 280 -15.40 -3.90 -8.68
N LEU A 281 -15.88 -3.08 -7.74
CA LEU A 281 -15.13 -1.92 -7.31
C LEU A 281 -13.83 -2.36 -6.63
N HIS A 282 -12.72 -1.77 -7.05
CA HIS A 282 -11.42 -1.90 -6.42
C HIS A 282 -11.33 -0.96 -5.21
N VAL A 283 -10.39 -1.24 -4.30
CA VAL A 283 -10.01 -0.29 -3.25
C VAL A 283 -9.49 0.99 -3.93
N PRO A 284 -10.13 2.16 -3.75
CA PRO A 284 -9.77 3.39 -4.48
C PRO A 284 -8.34 3.90 -4.24
N ILE A 285 -7.65 3.34 -3.26
CA ILE A 285 -6.33 3.77 -2.77
C ILE A 285 -5.34 2.60 -2.86
N ASP A 286 -5.58 1.67 -3.79
CA ASP A 286 -4.68 0.56 -4.06
C ASP A 286 -3.61 0.99 -5.07
N VAL A 287 -2.37 0.52 -4.91
CA VAL A 287 -1.28 0.71 -5.87
C VAL A 287 -1.66 0.22 -7.27
N ALA A 288 -2.49 -0.82 -7.35
CA ALA A 288 -3.05 -1.31 -8.61
C ALA A 288 -3.77 -0.20 -9.39
N LEU A 289 -4.52 0.68 -8.72
CA LEU A 289 -5.18 1.82 -9.36
C LEU A 289 -4.29 3.06 -9.40
N THR A 290 -3.68 3.45 -8.28
CA THR A 290 -3.01 4.76 -8.17
C THR A 290 -1.69 4.83 -8.92
N VAL A 291 -1.03 3.68 -9.16
CA VAL A 291 0.27 3.62 -9.84
C VAL A 291 0.20 2.81 -11.12
N ARG A 292 -0.34 1.59 -11.07
CA ARG A 292 -0.30 0.67 -12.22
C ARG A 292 -1.36 0.99 -13.27
N ALA A 293 -2.50 1.56 -12.85
CA ALA A 293 -3.64 1.79 -13.72
C ALA A 293 -4.31 3.17 -13.46
N PRO A 294 -3.53 4.29 -13.47
CA PRO A 294 -4.01 5.61 -13.02
C PRO A 294 -5.15 6.17 -13.87
N LEU A 295 -5.26 5.76 -15.13
CA LEU A 295 -6.37 6.12 -16.02
C LEU A 295 -7.73 5.60 -15.52
N TYR A 296 -7.74 4.56 -14.69
CA TYR A 296 -8.95 3.93 -14.14
C TYR A 296 -9.16 4.27 -12.66
N LEU A 297 -8.43 5.26 -12.12
CA LEU A 297 -8.58 5.69 -10.74
C LEU A 297 -10.00 6.22 -10.45
N ASP A 298 -10.59 6.97 -11.39
CA ASP A 298 -12.01 7.34 -11.32
C ASP A 298 -12.91 6.20 -11.82
N GLN A 299 -13.12 5.22 -10.94
CA GLN A 299 -13.98 4.07 -11.21
C GLN A 299 -15.43 4.47 -11.51
N TYR A 300 -15.92 5.65 -11.07
CA TYR A 300 -17.28 6.08 -11.37
C TYR A 300 -17.43 6.53 -12.82
N ALA A 301 -16.41 7.19 -13.37
CA ALA A 301 -16.36 7.54 -14.79
C ALA A 301 -16.34 6.27 -15.65
N LEU A 302 -15.59 5.25 -15.21
CA LEU A 302 -15.59 3.95 -15.88
C LEU A 302 -16.96 3.25 -15.81
N ILE A 303 -17.63 3.27 -14.64
CA ILE A 303 -18.99 2.70 -14.50
C ILE A 303 -19.99 3.45 -15.41
N ASP A 304 -19.93 4.78 -15.45
CA ASP A 304 -20.76 5.61 -16.34
C ASP A 304 -20.52 5.29 -17.82
N TYR A 305 -19.27 5.05 -18.19
CA TYR A 305 -18.92 4.65 -19.54
C TYR A 305 -19.45 3.24 -19.86
N ILE A 306 -19.25 2.27 -18.96
CA ILE A 306 -19.73 0.90 -19.14
C ILE A 306 -21.26 0.89 -19.27
N SER A 307 -22.00 1.57 -18.38
CA SER A 307 -23.46 1.56 -18.39
C SER A 307 -24.07 2.03 -19.72
N ARG A 308 -23.40 2.94 -20.43
CA ARG A 308 -23.84 3.42 -21.76
C ARG A 308 -23.54 2.45 -22.90
N ASN A 309 -22.66 1.48 -22.70
CA ASN A 309 -22.12 0.60 -23.74
C ASN A 309 -22.46 -0.88 -23.53
N ILE A 310 -23.13 -1.26 -22.44
CA ILE A 310 -23.57 -2.65 -22.26
C ILE A 310 -24.71 -3.00 -23.24
N PRO A 311 -24.88 -4.28 -23.62
CA PRO A 311 -26.01 -4.68 -24.46
C PRO A 311 -27.35 -4.42 -23.77
N PRO A 312 -28.43 -4.12 -24.53
CA PRO A 312 -29.71 -3.68 -23.97
C PRO A 312 -30.43 -4.75 -23.14
N ASP A 313 -30.10 -6.04 -23.33
CA ASP A 313 -30.64 -7.17 -22.55
C ASP A 313 -29.80 -7.52 -21.31
N TYR A 314 -28.79 -6.69 -20.97
CA TYR A 314 -27.93 -6.88 -19.80
C TYR A 314 -28.19 -5.83 -18.73
N LYS A 315 -28.03 -6.24 -17.47
CA LYS A 315 -27.94 -5.35 -16.32
C LYS A 315 -26.49 -5.11 -15.89
N LEU A 316 -26.15 -3.93 -15.38
CA LEU A 316 -24.83 -3.68 -14.78
C LEU A 316 -24.89 -3.86 -13.26
N VAL A 317 -24.20 -4.88 -12.75
CA VAL A 317 -24.08 -5.14 -11.31
C VAL A 317 -22.75 -4.59 -10.80
N VAL A 318 -22.82 -3.53 -10.00
CA VAL A 318 -21.65 -2.95 -9.32
C VAL A 318 -21.56 -3.49 -7.89
N LYS A 319 -20.43 -4.07 -7.51
CA LYS A 319 -20.20 -4.58 -6.15
C LYS A 319 -19.10 -3.82 -5.43
N GLU A 320 -19.38 -3.34 -4.23
CA GLU A 320 -18.37 -2.74 -3.35
C GLU A 320 -17.28 -3.73 -2.94
N HIS A 321 -16.05 -3.22 -2.80
CA HIS A 321 -14.95 -4.00 -2.25
C HIS A 321 -15.22 -4.34 -0.78
N PRO A 322 -15.12 -5.62 -0.35
CA PRO A 322 -15.52 -6.03 1.00
C PRO A 322 -14.64 -5.41 2.10
N ALA A 323 -13.36 -5.15 1.82
CA ALA A 323 -12.49 -4.49 2.80
C ALA A 323 -12.83 -3.01 3.06
N MET A 324 -13.59 -2.36 2.15
CA MET A 324 -13.79 -0.91 2.12
C MET A 324 -15.25 -0.50 1.95
N VAL A 325 -16.19 -1.31 2.45
CA VAL A 325 -17.63 -0.99 2.43
C VAL A 325 -17.88 0.41 3.01
N GLY A 326 -18.58 1.25 2.24
CA GLY A 326 -18.90 2.63 2.58
C GLY A 326 -17.82 3.66 2.22
N LEU A 327 -16.66 3.25 1.69
CA LEU A 327 -15.63 4.21 1.28
C LEU A 327 -16.04 4.98 0.02
N ILE A 328 -16.80 4.35 -0.87
CA ILE A 328 -17.24 4.96 -2.11
C ILE A 328 -18.18 6.16 -1.88
N SER A 329 -18.20 7.09 -2.83
CA SER A 329 -19.06 8.26 -2.81
C SER A 329 -20.52 7.89 -3.03
N PHE A 330 -21.34 8.05 -1.99
CA PHE A 330 -22.79 7.89 -2.08
C PHE A 330 -23.42 8.81 -3.11
N GLY A 331 -23.02 10.09 -3.16
CA GLY A 331 -23.60 11.06 -4.09
C GLY A 331 -23.37 10.68 -5.55
N ARG A 332 -22.13 10.29 -5.90
CA ARG A 332 -21.80 9.87 -7.27
C ARG A 332 -22.53 8.59 -7.64
N MET A 333 -22.57 7.60 -6.74
CA MET A 333 -23.27 6.34 -7.02
C MET A 333 -24.79 6.54 -7.15
N LYS A 334 -25.41 7.36 -6.29
CA LYS A 334 -26.82 7.72 -6.43
C LYS A 334 -27.12 8.40 -7.77
N SER A 335 -26.20 9.25 -8.24
CA SER A 335 -26.35 9.87 -9.57
C SER A 335 -26.24 8.84 -10.70
N LEU A 336 -25.31 7.88 -10.61
CA LEU A 336 -25.17 6.82 -11.60
C LEU A 336 -26.44 5.97 -11.68
N LEU A 337 -26.94 5.47 -10.55
CA LEU A 337 -28.17 4.68 -10.47
C LEU A 337 -29.40 5.42 -11.00
N ARG A 338 -29.45 6.75 -10.81
CA ARG A 338 -30.55 7.58 -11.33
C ARG A 338 -30.44 7.77 -12.85
N ASN A 339 -29.23 7.97 -13.36
CA ASN A 339 -29.00 8.29 -14.77
C ASN A 339 -28.99 7.03 -15.65
N HIS A 340 -28.71 5.87 -15.06
CA HIS A 340 -28.57 4.57 -15.75
C HIS A 340 -29.37 3.51 -14.98
N PRO A 341 -30.63 3.22 -15.37
CA PRO A 341 -31.48 2.24 -14.70
C PRO A 341 -31.19 0.78 -15.13
N ASN A 342 -30.21 0.59 -16.00
CA ASN A 342 -29.73 -0.70 -16.47
C ASN A 342 -28.68 -1.30 -15.55
#